data_AF-A0A376KP38-F1
#
_entry.id   AF-A0A376KP38-F1
#
_cell.length_a   1.000
_cell.length_b   1.000
_cell.length_c   1.000
_cell.angle_alpha   90.00
_cell.angle_beta   90.00
_cell.angle_gamma   90.00
#
_symmetry.space_group_name_H-M   'P 1'
#
loop_
_entity.id
_entity.type
_entity.pdbx_description
1 polymer ?
#
loop_
_entity_poly.entity_id
_entity_poly.type
_entity_poly.pdbx_seq_one_letter_code
_entity_poly.pdbx_strand_id
1 'polypeptide(L)'
;MNRNCYRIIFNKARGMLMVVADIARSGRAGTSLSSRTGYPHRQRICRVTPLAFSLWLASGMVHSVSAAGIVADHGAPGHQQPTITQTASGIPQVNIQTPSAGGVSHNTYSQFDVGNQGVILNNAHNNVQTQLGGMVAGNPWLARGEARIILNEVNSRNPSQLNGFVEVAGKKGAGGDCEPGRHQLRRVRFY
;
A
#
# COMPACT_ATOMS: atom_id res chain seq x y z
N MET A 1 -36.82 -47.18 2.17
CA MET A 1 -36.24 -47.57 3.49
C MET A 1 -34.96 -46.76 3.70
N ASN A 2 -35.01 -45.64 4.42
CA ASN A 2 -33.84 -44.77 4.60
C ASN A 2 -33.21 -45.05 5.98
N ARG A 3 -32.00 -45.62 6.00
CA ARG A 3 -31.38 -46.24 7.18
C ARG A 3 -30.50 -45.30 8.01
N ASN A 4 -30.49 -44.01 7.69
CA ASN A 4 -29.53 -43.06 8.23
C ASN A 4 -30.23 -41.81 8.80
N CYS A 5 -31.09 -41.99 9.80
CA CYS A 5 -31.64 -40.87 10.57
C CYS A 5 -30.54 -40.30 11.47
N TYR A 6 -30.24 -39.01 11.29
CA TYR A 6 -29.31 -38.28 12.12
C TYR A 6 -29.99 -37.07 12.75
N ARG A 7 -29.68 -36.80 14.01
CA ARG A 7 -30.14 -35.60 14.72
C ARG A 7 -28.95 -34.77 15.18
N ILE A 8 -29.13 -33.46 15.22
CA ILE A 8 -28.10 -32.52 15.68
C ILE A 8 -28.26 -32.35 17.19
N ILE A 9 -27.19 -32.65 17.94
CA ILE A 9 -27.15 -32.48 19.40
C ILE A 9 -26.01 -31.54 19.77
N PHE A 10 -26.29 -30.62 20.69
CA PHE A 10 -25.26 -29.76 21.26
C PHE A 10 -24.35 -30.54 22.21
N ASN A 11 -23.06 -30.63 21.88
CA ASN A 11 -22.07 -31.28 22.73
C ASN A 11 -21.43 -30.26 23.68
N LYS A 12 -21.79 -30.33 24.98
CA LYS A 12 -21.25 -29.43 26.01
C LYS A 12 -19.74 -29.52 26.20
N ALA A 13 -19.12 -30.68 25.97
CA ALA A 13 -17.68 -30.85 26.11
C ALA A 13 -16.90 -30.17 24.97
N ARG A 14 -17.52 -30.02 23.80
CA ARG A 14 -16.90 -29.40 22.61
C ARG A 14 -17.43 -28.01 22.25
N GLY A 15 -18.52 -27.56 22.87
CA GLY A 15 -19.10 -26.24 22.62
C GLY A 15 -19.69 -26.04 21.22
N MET A 16 -20.07 -27.13 20.53
CA MET A 16 -20.58 -27.07 19.16
C MET A 16 -21.68 -28.11 18.90
N LEU A 17 -22.48 -27.88 17.84
CA LEU A 17 -23.51 -28.79 17.36
C LEU A 17 -22.87 -29.94 16.57
N MET A 18 -23.20 -31.18 16.92
CA MET A 18 -22.68 -32.39 16.28
C MET A 18 -23.82 -33.25 15.74
N VAL A 19 -23.62 -33.85 14.57
CA VAL A 19 -24.56 -34.79 13.96
C VAL A 19 -24.36 -36.18 14.60
N VAL A 20 -25.42 -36.75 15.16
CA VAL A 20 -25.39 -38.05 15.83
C VAL A 20 -26.47 -38.95 15.23
N ALA A 21 -26.17 -40.25 15.04
CA ALA A 21 -27.16 -41.22 14.59
C ALA A 21 -28.29 -41.39 15.61
N ASP A 22 -29.54 -41.51 15.15
CA ASP A 22 -30.73 -41.58 16.02
C ASP A 22 -30.74 -42.80 16.96
N ILE A 23 -29.90 -43.80 16.68
CA ILE A 23 -29.75 -45.03 17.43
C ILE A 23 -28.86 -44.88 18.69
N ALA A 24 -28.19 -43.73 18.86
CA ALA A 24 -27.38 -43.47 20.04
C ALA A 24 -28.29 -43.10 21.23
N ARG A 25 -28.53 -44.07 22.15
CA ARG A 25 -29.20 -43.82 23.43
C ARG A 25 -28.42 -42.79 24.25
N SER A 26 -29.12 -41.76 24.72
CA SER A 26 -28.57 -40.77 25.65
C SER A 26 -28.14 -41.48 26.94
N GLY A 27 -26.83 -41.67 27.12
CA GLY A 27 -26.28 -42.07 28.41
C GLY A 27 -26.53 -40.96 29.41
N ARG A 28 -27.36 -41.20 30.43
CA ARG A 28 -27.38 -40.35 31.63
C ARG A 28 -26.00 -40.50 32.27
N ALA A 29 -25.17 -39.47 32.15
CA ALA A 29 -23.94 -39.39 32.91
C ALA A 29 -24.31 -39.34 34.39
N GLY A 30 -24.04 -40.44 35.10
CA GLY A 30 -24.18 -40.54 36.53
C GLY A 30 -23.32 -39.48 37.22
N THR A 31 -23.82 -38.97 38.33
CA THR A 31 -23.09 -38.10 39.25
C THR A 31 -21.89 -38.85 39.83
N SER A 32 -20.71 -38.68 39.24
CA SER A 32 -19.44 -39.03 39.86
C SER A 32 -18.68 -37.76 40.19
N LEU A 33 -18.45 -37.52 41.49
CA LEU A 33 -17.44 -36.57 41.97
C LEU A 33 -16.08 -37.08 41.48
N SER A 34 -15.45 -36.37 40.57
CA SER A 34 -14.05 -36.57 40.24
C SER A 34 -13.40 -35.23 39.93
N SER A 35 -12.21 -35.08 40.49
CA SER A 35 -11.42 -33.88 40.67
C SER A 35 -11.27 -33.01 39.42
N ARG A 36 -11.54 -31.71 39.58
CA ARG A 36 -11.18 -30.66 38.62
C ARG A 36 -9.67 -30.63 38.39
N THR A 37 -9.24 -31.06 37.22
CA THR A 37 -8.02 -30.56 36.55
C THR A 37 -8.29 -30.47 35.05
N GLY A 38 -9.25 -29.62 34.69
CA GLY A 38 -9.49 -29.22 33.30
C GLY A 38 -9.24 -27.72 33.19
N TYR A 39 -8.12 -27.34 32.58
CA TYR A 39 -7.86 -25.95 32.22
C TYR A 39 -8.96 -25.51 31.26
N PRO A 40 -9.83 -24.54 31.60
CA PRO A 40 -10.83 -24.08 30.65
C PRO A 40 -10.09 -23.45 29.46
N HIS A 41 -10.36 -23.95 28.26
CA HIS A 41 -9.99 -23.30 27.01
C HIS A 41 -10.73 -21.96 26.95
N ARG A 42 -10.13 -20.96 27.60
CA ARG A 42 -10.57 -19.58 27.66
C ARG A 42 -10.40 -19.02 26.26
N GLN A 43 -11.47 -19.09 25.46
CA GLN A 43 -11.57 -18.30 24.23
C GLN A 43 -11.46 -16.84 24.67
N ARG A 44 -10.24 -16.30 24.65
CA ARG A 44 -9.96 -14.89 24.94
C ARG A 44 -10.43 -14.09 23.74
N ILE A 45 -11.74 -13.93 23.61
CA ILE A 45 -12.28 -12.83 22.84
C ILE A 45 -12.05 -11.59 23.73
N CYS A 46 -10.89 -10.95 23.59
CA CYS A 46 -10.64 -9.66 24.21
C CYS A 46 -11.64 -8.66 23.61
N ARG A 47 -12.74 -8.43 24.31
CA ARG A 47 -13.60 -7.28 24.03
C ARG A 47 -12.82 -6.04 24.42
N VAL A 48 -12.29 -5.33 23.44
CA VAL A 48 -11.63 -4.03 23.66
C VAL A 48 -12.72 -3.06 24.07
N THR A 49 -12.70 -2.61 25.32
CA THR A 49 -13.60 -1.56 25.78
C THR A 49 -13.16 -0.23 25.18
N PRO A 50 -14.08 0.73 24.95
CA PRO A 50 -13.72 2.05 24.44
C PRO A 50 -12.67 2.76 25.32
N LEU A 51 -12.66 2.48 26.63
CA LEU A 51 -11.65 2.94 27.58
C LEU A 51 -10.26 2.33 27.35
N ALA A 52 -10.18 1.04 27.02
CA ALA A 52 -8.90 0.40 26.70
C ALA A 52 -8.34 0.93 25.37
N PHE A 53 -9.22 1.16 24.39
CA PHE A 53 -8.84 1.73 23.10
C PHE A 53 -8.34 3.18 23.23
N SER A 54 -9.00 4.01 24.04
CA SER A 54 -8.53 5.38 24.32
C SER A 54 -7.19 5.38 25.05
N LEU A 55 -6.96 4.43 25.95
CA LEU A 55 -5.66 4.26 26.60
C LEU A 55 -4.55 3.89 25.61
N TRP A 56 -4.85 3.02 24.64
CA TRP A 56 -3.89 2.63 23.60
C TRP A 56 -3.57 3.78 22.65
N LEU A 57 -4.57 4.60 22.30
CA LEU A 57 -4.37 5.85 21.55
C LEU A 57 -3.52 6.85 22.33
N ALA A 58 -3.83 7.07 23.61
CA ALA A 58 -3.10 8.01 24.48
C ALA A 58 -1.65 7.55 24.76
N SER A 59 -1.42 6.24 24.81
CA SER A 59 -0.10 5.64 25.03
C SER A 59 0.72 5.48 23.73
N GLY A 60 0.22 5.98 22.58
CA GLY A 60 0.91 5.89 21.29
C GLY A 60 1.02 4.48 20.72
N MET A 61 0.26 3.50 21.24
CA MET A 61 0.30 2.11 20.77
C MET A 61 -0.57 1.87 19.53
N VAL A 62 -1.41 2.83 19.14
CA VAL A 62 -2.16 2.83 17.88
C VAL A 62 -1.47 3.79 16.92
N HIS A 63 -0.73 3.23 15.97
CA HIS A 63 -0.18 4.00 14.86
C HIS A 63 -1.18 3.96 13.69
N SER A 64 -1.44 5.12 13.09
CA SER A 64 -2.10 5.17 11.79
C SER A 64 -1.21 4.48 10.77
N VAL A 65 -1.67 3.38 10.16
CA VAL A 65 -1.05 2.87 8.93
C VAL A 65 -1.28 3.95 7.88
N SER A 66 -0.21 4.64 7.44
CA SER A 66 -0.37 5.64 6.40
C SER A 66 -0.81 4.93 5.12
N ALA A 67 -1.85 5.47 4.49
CA ALA A 67 -2.17 5.19 3.11
C ALA A 67 -0.97 5.58 2.22
N ALA A 68 -0.85 4.92 1.05
CA ALA A 68 0.13 5.14 -0.01
C ALA A 68 1.00 6.40 0.16
N GLY A 69 2.28 6.22 0.49
CA GLY A 69 3.23 7.30 0.69
C GLY A 69 4.36 7.27 -0.34
N ILE A 70 4.79 8.44 -0.79
CA ILE A 70 6.05 8.61 -1.51
C ILE A 70 6.99 9.34 -0.55
N VAL A 71 8.15 8.75 -0.29
CA VAL A 71 9.13 9.26 0.66
C VAL A 71 10.51 9.16 0.02
N ALA A 72 11.22 10.28 -0.06
CA ALA A 72 12.60 10.31 -0.52
C ALA A 72 13.50 9.51 0.43
N ASP A 73 14.54 8.87 -0.10
CA ASP A 73 15.54 8.24 0.76
C ASP A 73 16.51 9.30 1.30
N HIS A 74 16.37 9.66 2.57
CA HIS A 74 17.25 10.63 3.23
C HIS A 74 18.70 10.13 3.40
N GLY A 75 18.94 8.82 3.24
CA GLY A 75 20.28 8.23 3.22
C GLY A 75 20.98 8.27 1.86
N ALA A 76 20.23 8.56 0.78
CA ALA A 76 20.80 8.66 -0.56
C ALA A 76 21.64 9.95 -0.74
N PRO A 77 22.56 10.01 -1.72
CA PRO A 77 23.22 11.27 -2.09
C PRO A 77 22.22 12.38 -2.40
N GLY A 78 22.50 13.63 -1.99
CA GLY A 78 21.53 14.74 -2.13
C GLY A 78 21.03 14.99 -3.57
N HIS A 79 21.84 14.70 -4.58
CA HIS A 79 21.47 14.79 -6.00
C HIS A 79 20.59 13.63 -6.49
N GLN A 80 20.22 12.70 -5.61
CA GLN A 80 19.30 11.59 -5.86
C GLN A 80 18.05 11.67 -4.96
N GLN A 81 17.97 12.64 -4.05
CA GLN A 81 16.82 12.79 -3.15
C GLN A 81 15.75 13.70 -3.79
N PRO A 82 14.69 13.16 -4.41
CA PRO A 82 13.70 14.00 -5.08
C PRO A 82 12.95 14.89 -4.10
N THR A 83 12.49 16.06 -4.57
CA THR A 83 11.64 16.94 -3.75
C THR A 83 10.18 16.57 -3.97
N ILE A 84 9.48 16.21 -2.90
CA ILE A 84 8.09 15.78 -2.97
C ILE A 84 7.21 16.91 -2.43
N THR A 85 6.24 17.33 -3.23
CA THR A 85 5.28 18.39 -2.93
C THR A 85 3.88 17.94 -3.32
N GLN A 86 2.89 18.81 -3.15
CA GLN A 86 1.52 18.58 -3.61
C GLN A 86 1.19 19.60 -4.70
N THR A 87 0.43 19.18 -5.70
CA THR A 87 -0.17 20.11 -6.67
C THR A 87 -1.31 20.91 -6.04
N ALA A 88 -1.77 21.96 -6.74
CA ALA A 88 -2.95 22.72 -6.32
C ALA A 88 -4.22 21.84 -6.22
N SER A 89 -4.29 20.76 -7.01
CA SER A 89 -5.36 19.76 -6.96
C SER A 89 -5.19 18.69 -5.88
N GLY A 90 -4.14 18.77 -5.05
CA GLY A 90 -3.89 17.83 -3.95
C GLY A 90 -3.34 16.47 -4.38
N ILE A 91 -2.79 16.37 -5.59
CA ILE A 91 -2.10 15.17 -6.08
C ILE A 91 -0.60 15.25 -5.77
N PRO A 92 0.02 14.16 -5.27
CA PRO A 92 1.45 14.10 -5.04
C PRO A 92 2.25 14.45 -6.30
N GLN A 93 3.18 15.38 -6.14
CA GLN A 93 4.12 15.80 -7.18
C GLN A 93 5.55 15.51 -6.72
N VAL A 94 6.32 14.87 -7.58
CA VAL A 94 7.74 14.59 -7.38
C VAL A 94 8.52 15.46 -8.36
N ASN A 95 9.24 16.45 -7.86
CA ASN A 95 10.25 17.16 -8.64
C ASN A 95 11.48 16.27 -8.75
N ILE A 96 11.69 15.71 -9.94
CA ILE A 96 12.82 14.83 -10.21
C ILE A 96 14.14 15.60 -10.15
N GLN A 97 15.21 14.88 -9.86
CA GLN A 97 16.56 15.43 -9.77
C GLN A 97 17.14 15.79 -11.14
N THR A 98 18.15 16.68 -11.14
CA THR A 98 18.85 17.10 -12.35
C THR A 98 19.39 15.87 -13.12
N PRO A 99 19.13 15.73 -14.43
CA PRO A 99 19.62 14.61 -15.20
C PRO A 99 21.15 14.63 -15.31
N SER A 100 21.74 13.44 -15.31
CA SER A 100 23.16 13.23 -15.65
C SER A 100 23.45 13.60 -17.10
N ALA A 101 24.73 13.61 -17.49
CA ALA A 101 25.16 13.86 -18.87
C ALA A 101 24.51 12.89 -19.89
N GLY A 102 24.16 11.67 -19.47
CA GLY A 102 23.43 10.70 -20.28
C GLY A 102 21.92 10.96 -20.39
N GLY A 103 21.40 11.99 -19.72
CA GLY A 103 19.97 12.34 -19.70
C GLY A 103 19.15 11.51 -18.70
N VAL A 104 19.79 10.80 -17.76
CA VAL A 104 19.10 10.00 -16.73
C VAL A 104 18.98 10.82 -15.45
N SER A 105 17.75 11.03 -14.97
CA SER A 105 17.46 11.53 -13.63
C SER A 105 17.27 10.33 -12.69
N HIS A 106 18.13 10.22 -11.67
CA HIS A 106 18.07 9.15 -10.68
C HIS A 106 17.46 9.69 -9.40
N ASN A 107 16.36 9.07 -8.97
CA ASN A 107 15.58 9.48 -7.82
C ASN A 107 15.43 8.26 -6.90
N THR A 108 15.91 8.38 -5.67
CA THR A 108 15.93 7.30 -4.69
C THR A 108 14.92 7.56 -3.60
N TYR A 109 14.11 6.54 -3.30
CA TYR A 109 12.99 6.59 -2.38
C TYR A 109 13.15 5.53 -1.30
N SER A 110 12.71 5.84 -0.09
CA SER A 110 12.51 4.82 0.95
C SER A 110 11.12 4.16 0.84
N GLN A 111 10.17 4.84 0.19
CA GLN A 111 8.86 4.29 -0.17
C GLN A 111 8.35 5.00 -1.43
N PHE A 112 7.78 4.24 -2.38
CA PHE A 112 7.10 4.79 -3.54
C PHE A 112 5.77 4.08 -3.76
N ASP A 113 4.73 4.51 -3.05
CA ASP A 113 3.37 4.02 -3.28
C ASP A 113 2.54 5.07 -4.00
N VAL A 114 1.81 4.63 -5.02
CA VAL A 114 0.89 5.45 -5.79
C VAL A 114 -0.53 5.07 -5.39
N GLY A 115 -1.21 5.99 -4.72
CA GLY A 115 -2.63 5.84 -4.43
C GLY A 115 -3.52 6.06 -5.66
N ASN A 116 -4.83 5.88 -5.52
CA ASN A 116 -5.79 5.97 -6.64
C ASN A 116 -5.80 7.34 -7.33
N GLN A 117 -5.41 8.41 -6.62
CA GLN A 117 -5.29 9.76 -7.16
C GLN A 117 -4.14 9.91 -8.17
N GLY A 118 -3.20 8.96 -8.17
CA GLY A 118 -2.00 9.00 -8.99
C GLY A 118 -0.89 9.86 -8.40
N VAL A 119 0.17 10.03 -9.19
CA VAL A 119 1.35 10.85 -8.89
C VAL A 119 1.84 11.53 -10.16
N ILE A 120 2.41 12.72 -10.00
CA ILE A 120 3.06 13.46 -11.10
C ILE A 120 4.57 13.49 -10.87
N LEU A 121 5.32 12.95 -11.83
CA LEU A 121 6.77 13.15 -11.94
C LEU A 121 7.02 14.42 -12.76
N ASN A 122 7.44 15.50 -12.09
CA ASN A 122 7.66 16.79 -12.73
C ASN A 122 9.00 16.83 -13.48
N ASN A 123 8.94 16.57 -14.78
CA ASN A 123 10.06 16.62 -15.72
C ASN A 123 9.98 17.86 -16.64
N ALA A 124 9.27 18.91 -16.22
CA ALA A 124 9.04 20.09 -17.04
C ALA A 124 10.05 21.20 -16.71
N HIS A 125 10.68 21.79 -17.73
CA HIS A 125 11.49 23.01 -17.52
C HIS A 125 10.60 24.24 -17.29
N ASN A 126 9.45 24.28 -17.95
CA ASN A 126 8.49 25.39 -17.88
C ASN A 126 7.16 24.91 -17.31
N ASN A 127 6.29 25.85 -16.94
CA ASN A 127 4.94 25.52 -16.48
C ASN A 127 4.19 24.72 -17.55
N VAL A 128 3.51 23.65 -17.14
CA VAL A 128 2.82 22.72 -18.05
C VAL A 128 1.48 22.30 -17.48
N GLN A 129 0.49 22.14 -18.35
CA GLN A 129 -0.79 21.56 -17.99
C GLN A 129 -0.64 20.03 -17.93
N THR A 130 -0.99 19.45 -16.78
CA THR A 130 -1.06 18.00 -16.56
C THR A 130 -2.51 17.53 -16.57
N GLN A 131 -2.71 16.23 -16.78
CA GLN A 131 -4.03 15.61 -16.81
C GLN A 131 -4.55 15.35 -15.39
N LEU A 132 -3.65 14.92 -14.49
CA LEU A 132 -4.00 14.62 -13.11
C LEU A 132 -4.10 15.90 -12.27
N GLY A 133 -3.06 16.74 -12.25
CA GLY A 133 -2.88 17.79 -11.24
C GLY A 133 -3.07 19.22 -11.71
N GLY A 134 -3.66 19.43 -12.89
CA GLY A 134 -3.87 20.76 -13.45
C GLY A 134 -2.56 21.42 -13.91
N MET A 135 -2.46 22.75 -13.73
CA MET A 135 -1.23 23.49 -14.01
C MET A 135 -0.14 23.16 -12.99
N VAL A 136 0.98 22.64 -13.47
CA VAL A 136 2.19 22.34 -12.67
C VAL A 136 3.29 23.32 -13.06
N ALA A 137 3.93 23.92 -12.07
CA ALA A 137 5.06 24.83 -12.29
C ALA A 137 6.31 24.08 -12.78
N GLY A 138 7.18 24.77 -13.51
CA GLY A 138 8.46 24.21 -13.95
C GLY A 138 9.31 23.71 -12.77
N ASN A 139 9.99 22.58 -12.97
CA ASN A 139 10.86 21.99 -11.98
C ASN A 139 12.19 22.78 -11.89
N PRO A 140 12.53 23.39 -10.73
CA PRO A 140 13.76 24.16 -10.57
C PRO A 140 15.04 23.34 -10.77
N TRP A 141 14.99 22.01 -10.59
CA TRP A 141 16.14 21.12 -10.78
C TRP A 141 16.50 20.90 -12.27
N LEU A 142 15.65 21.33 -13.20
CA LEU A 142 15.78 21.06 -14.63
C LEU A 142 16.20 22.27 -15.45
N ALA A 143 16.84 23.28 -14.83
CA ALA A 143 17.34 24.48 -15.53
C ALA A 143 18.30 24.17 -16.71
N ARG A 144 18.91 22.98 -16.72
CA ARG A 144 19.82 22.51 -17.79
C ARG A 144 19.12 21.67 -18.86
N GLY A 145 17.82 21.45 -18.73
CA GLY A 145 17.02 20.63 -19.62
C GLY A 145 16.33 19.46 -18.91
N GLU A 146 15.34 18.91 -19.61
CA GLU A 146 14.49 17.83 -19.13
C GLU A 146 15.18 16.47 -19.22
N ALA A 147 14.87 15.56 -18.31
CA ALA A 147 15.39 14.20 -18.31
C ALA A 147 14.83 13.38 -19.47
N ARG A 148 15.70 12.61 -20.11
CA ARG A 148 15.34 11.60 -21.13
C ARG A 148 14.88 10.30 -20.48
N ILE A 149 15.46 9.93 -19.35
CA ILE A 149 15.11 8.73 -18.60
C ILE A 149 14.90 9.15 -17.15
N ILE A 150 13.81 8.68 -16.54
CA ILE A 150 13.54 8.87 -15.12
C ILE A 150 13.69 7.51 -14.45
N LEU A 151 14.73 7.40 -13.65
CA LEU A 151 14.99 6.24 -12.82
C LEU A 151 14.44 6.53 -11.43
N ASN A 152 13.48 5.71 -11.00
CA ASN A 152 12.95 5.70 -9.65
C ASN A 152 13.41 4.41 -8.98
N GLU A 153 14.25 4.53 -7.95
CA GLU A 153 14.77 3.40 -7.20
C GLU A 153 14.20 3.41 -5.79
N VAL A 154 13.66 2.28 -5.34
CA VAL A 154 13.14 2.14 -3.98
C VAL A 154 14.13 1.34 -3.15
N ASN A 155 14.84 2.05 -2.27
CA ASN A 155 15.76 1.47 -1.30
C ASN A 155 15.00 0.98 -0.05
N SER A 156 14.15 -0.02 -0.25
CA SER A 156 13.37 -0.63 0.83
C SER A 156 13.11 -2.10 0.54
N ARG A 157 12.86 -2.88 1.60
CA ARG A 157 12.45 -4.28 1.49
C ARG A 157 10.97 -4.43 1.16
N ASN A 158 10.19 -3.36 1.35
CA ASN A 158 8.76 -3.37 1.10
C ASN A 158 8.52 -3.05 -0.37
N PRO A 159 7.73 -3.88 -1.10
CA PRO A 159 7.40 -3.59 -2.48
C PRO A 159 6.48 -2.35 -2.57
N SER A 160 6.66 -1.58 -3.62
CA SER A 160 5.77 -0.47 -4.00
C SER A 160 4.36 -0.95 -4.34
N GLN A 161 3.36 -0.20 -3.90
CA GLN A 161 1.97 -0.37 -4.32
C GLN A 161 1.60 0.68 -5.35
N LEU A 162 1.29 0.27 -6.58
CA LEU A 162 0.96 1.17 -7.69
C LEU A 162 -0.53 1.08 -8.05
N ASN A 163 -1.37 1.71 -7.23
CA ASN A 163 -2.84 1.64 -7.33
C ASN A 163 -3.45 2.75 -8.20
N GLY A 164 -2.63 3.67 -8.75
CA GLY A 164 -3.09 4.76 -9.60
C GLY A 164 -2.08 5.13 -10.69
N PHE A 165 -2.39 6.18 -11.44
CA PHE A 165 -1.60 6.59 -12.59
C PHE A 165 -0.31 7.33 -12.19
N VAL A 166 0.77 7.07 -12.93
CA VAL A 166 2.00 7.87 -12.87
C VAL A 166 2.04 8.74 -14.12
N GLU A 167 1.85 10.04 -13.97
CA GLU A 167 1.98 11.01 -15.04
C GLU A 167 3.38 11.64 -15.03
N VAL A 168 3.95 11.90 -16.20
CA VAL A 168 5.18 12.70 -16.34
C VAL A 168 4.81 14.06 -16.89
N ALA A 169 5.01 15.12 -16.10
CA ALA A 169 4.79 16.50 -16.55
C ALA A 169 5.98 16.97 -17.40
N GLY A 170 5.69 17.71 -18.48
CA GLY A 170 6.69 18.19 -19.44
C GLY A 170 6.36 17.74 -20.86
N LYS A 171 7.22 18.05 -21.84
CA LYS A 171 6.96 17.65 -23.23
C LYS A 171 6.91 16.12 -23.35
N LYS A 172 5.70 15.57 -23.48
CA LYS A 172 5.49 14.31 -24.21
C LYS A 172 6.07 14.57 -25.60
N GLY A 173 6.96 13.70 -26.08
CA GLY A 173 7.41 13.79 -27.47
C GLY A 173 6.17 13.94 -28.34
N ALA A 174 6.08 15.04 -29.09
CA ALA A 174 5.01 15.23 -30.06
C ALA A 174 5.00 13.97 -30.94
N GLY A 175 3.82 13.36 -31.09
CA GLY A 175 3.73 12.06 -31.74
C GLY A 175 2.30 11.60 -31.95
N GLY A 176 1.44 12.50 -32.43
CA GLY A 176 0.56 12.12 -33.52
C GLY A 176 1.40 12.29 -34.78
N ASP A 177 2.26 11.31 -35.05
CA ASP A 177 2.89 11.00 -36.34
C ASP A 177 3.86 9.84 -36.08
N CYS A 178 3.50 8.67 -36.61
CA CYS A 178 4.37 7.50 -36.64
C CYS A 178 5.47 7.76 -37.67
N GLU A 179 6.63 8.26 -37.22
CA GLU A 179 7.85 8.29 -38.03
C GLU A 179 8.86 7.29 -37.42
N PRO A 180 9.27 6.22 -38.13
CA PRO A 180 10.12 5.18 -37.57
C PRO A 180 11.58 5.66 -37.61
N GLY A 181 11.94 6.59 -36.73
CA GLY A 181 13.28 7.15 -36.70
C GLY A 181 13.48 8.20 -35.62
N ARG A 182 13.90 7.77 -34.43
CA ARG A 182 14.31 8.61 -33.29
C ARG A 182 13.20 9.28 -32.47
N HIS A 183 12.22 8.52 -32.02
CA HIS A 183 11.52 8.90 -30.79
C HIS A 183 12.50 8.73 -29.61
N GLN A 184 12.99 9.83 -29.04
CA GLN A 184 13.56 9.82 -27.69
C GLN A 184 12.40 9.55 -26.71
N LEU A 185 12.01 8.28 -26.62
CA LEU A 185 11.00 7.79 -25.69
C LEU A 185 11.48 8.09 -24.28
N ARG A 186 10.77 8.98 -23.58
CA ARG A 186 11.03 9.21 -22.16
C ARG A 186 10.62 7.96 -21.39
N ARG A 187 11.61 7.22 -20.90
CA ARG A 187 11.38 5.95 -20.22
C ARG A 187 11.41 6.18 -18.71
N VAL A 188 10.29 5.90 -18.06
CA VAL A 188 10.23 5.79 -16.59
C VAL A 188 10.53 4.34 -16.22
N ARG A 189 11.47 4.13 -15.31
CA ARG A 189 11.78 2.79 -14.77
C ARG A 189 11.68 2.80 -13.26
N PHE A 190 11.12 1.73 -12.71
CA PHE A 190 11.06 1.45 -11.28
C PHE A 190 11.98 0.26 -10.98
N TYR A 191 12.80 0.40 -9.95
CA TYR A 191 13.71 -0.63 -9.44
C TYR A 191 13.52 -0.78 -7.93
#